data_AF-A0AAV9F1T5-F1
#
_entry.id   AF-A0AAV9F1T5-F1
#
_cell.length_a   1.000
_cell.length_b   1.000
_cell.length_c   1.000
_cell.angle_alpha   90.00
_cell.angle_beta   90.00
_cell.angle_gamma   90.00
#
_symmetry.space_group_name_H-M   'P 1'
#
loop_
_entity.id
_entity.type
_entity.pdbx_description
1 polymer ?
#
loop_
_entity_poly.entity_id
_entity_poly.type
_entity_poly.pdbx_seq_one_letter_code
_entity_poly.pdbx_strand_id
1 'polypeptide(L)'
;MAPKLQLHLFQEPDSFTKLAFFAFLSILLYFLFDYLCFFKNCNHPPSPSKIPFIGNLHQLGYLPHLSLRLLSLKHGPLMLLQIGRIPTLVVSSPEMAEQVLRTRPHIRQSTIA
;
A
#
# COMPACT_ATOMS: atom_id res chain seq x y z
N MET A 1 37.97 -4.96 -54.92
CA MET A 1 36.69 -4.24 -55.04
C MET A 1 35.70 -4.93 -54.10
N ALA A 2 35.75 -4.59 -52.81
CA ALA A 2 34.98 -5.28 -51.77
C ALA A 2 33.50 -4.87 -51.83
N PRO A 3 32.55 -5.81 -51.68
CA PRO A 3 31.15 -5.50 -51.82
C PRO A 3 30.66 -4.72 -50.59
N LYS A 4 30.31 -3.43 -50.80
CA LYS A 4 29.41 -2.66 -49.94
C LYS A 4 28.01 -3.27 -50.02
N LEU A 5 27.81 -4.46 -49.46
CA LEU A 5 26.52 -5.18 -49.58
C LEU A 5 26.10 -5.84 -48.27
N GLN A 6 26.22 -5.18 -47.11
CA GLN A 6 25.53 -5.64 -45.89
C GLN A 6 25.06 -4.50 -44.96
N LEU A 7 24.84 -3.28 -45.46
CA LEU A 7 24.23 -2.19 -44.67
C LEU A 7 22.69 -2.20 -44.74
N HIS A 8 22.10 -3.35 -45.09
CA HIS A 8 20.66 -3.50 -45.28
C HIS A 8 20.15 -4.90 -44.90
N LEU A 9 20.58 -5.44 -43.76
CA LEU A 9 19.85 -6.55 -43.14
C LEU A 9 19.46 -6.16 -41.71
N PHE A 10 18.40 -5.35 -41.66
CA PHE A 10 17.21 -5.73 -40.92
C PHE A 10 17.44 -6.11 -39.45
N GLN A 11 17.89 -5.15 -38.64
CA GLN A 11 17.63 -5.22 -37.22
C GLN A 11 16.28 -4.55 -36.97
N GLU A 12 15.20 -5.21 -37.42
CA GLU A 12 13.87 -4.93 -36.91
C GLU A 12 13.97 -5.05 -35.39
N PRO A 13 13.46 -4.09 -34.61
CA PRO A 13 13.40 -4.26 -33.18
C PRO A 13 12.61 -5.54 -32.91
N ASP A 14 13.31 -6.59 -32.45
CA ASP A 14 12.74 -7.92 -32.25
C ASP A 14 11.43 -7.74 -31.49
N SER A 15 10.34 -8.39 -31.94
CA SER A 15 9.03 -8.31 -31.27
C SER A 15 9.11 -8.52 -29.75
N PHE A 16 10.17 -9.22 -29.30
CA PHE A 16 10.56 -9.35 -27.91
C PHE A 16 10.84 -8.03 -27.18
N THR A 17 11.58 -7.09 -27.79
CA THR A 17 11.88 -5.77 -27.21
C THR A 17 10.62 -4.96 -26.97
N LYS A 18 9.67 -5.02 -27.92
CA LYS A 18 8.35 -4.38 -27.79
C LYS A 18 7.56 -5.00 -26.63
N LEU A 19 7.52 -6.34 -26.55
CA LEU A 19 6.83 -7.04 -25.46
C LEU A 19 7.42 -6.71 -24.08
N ALA A 20 8.74 -6.70 -23.96
CA ALA A 20 9.43 -6.32 -22.73
C ALA A 20 9.13 -4.87 -22.32
N PHE A 21 9.09 -3.95 -23.28
CA PHE A 21 8.71 -2.56 -23.04
C PHE A 21 7.27 -2.42 -22.54
N PHE A 22 6.31 -3.11 -23.17
CA PHE A 22 4.91 -3.09 -22.71
C PHE A 22 4.74 -3.72 -21.33
N ALA A 23 5.45 -4.81 -21.03
CA ALA A 23 5.43 -5.43 -19.71
C ALA A 23 6.01 -4.50 -18.64
N PHE A 24 7.15 -3.86 -18.92
CA PHE A 24 7.74 -2.87 -18.03
C PHE A 24 6.80 -1.67 -17.80
N LEU A 25 6.21 -1.14 -18.87
CA LEU A 25 5.26 -0.04 -18.79
C LEU A 25 4.02 -0.42 -17.98
N SER A 26 3.49 -1.62 -18.17
CA SER A 26 2.34 -2.13 -17.40
C SER A 26 2.65 -2.24 -15.91
N ILE A 27 3.83 -2.78 -15.54
CA ILE A 27 4.29 -2.87 -14.15
C ILE A 27 4.45 -1.46 -13.56
N LEU A 28 5.07 -0.55 -14.28
CA LEU A 28 5.23 0.84 -13.86
C LEU A 28 3.88 1.53 -13.64
N LEU A 29 2.93 1.32 -14.55
CA LEU A 29 1.57 1.87 -14.44
C LEU A 29 0.83 1.30 -13.24
N TYR A 30 0.98 0.01 -12.97
CA TYR A 30 0.40 -0.64 -11.79
C TYR A 30 0.97 -0.05 -10.50
N PHE A 31 2.29 0.13 -10.40
CA PHE A 31 2.91 0.78 -9.26
C PHE A 31 2.49 2.24 -9.12
N LEU A 32 2.40 2.99 -10.21
CA LEU A 32 1.95 4.37 -10.20
C LEU A 32 0.48 4.48 -9.76
N PHE A 33 -0.38 3.56 -10.21
CA PHE A 33 -1.77 3.51 -9.78
C PHE A 33 -1.89 3.19 -8.29
N ASP A 34 -1.16 2.19 -7.80
CA ASP A 34 -1.11 1.84 -6.37
C ASP A 34 -0.63 3.03 -5.52
N TYR A 35 0.43 3.72 -5.97
CA TYR A 35 0.92 4.94 -5.35
C TYR A 35 -0.13 6.05 -5.35
N LEU A 36 -0.75 6.35 -6.48
CA LEU A 36 -1.77 7.41 -6.57
C LEU A 36 -3.02 7.09 -5.73
N CYS A 37 -3.48 5.84 -5.73
CA CYS A 37 -4.60 5.41 -4.89
C CYS A 37 -4.28 5.51 -3.40
N PHE A 38 -3.03 5.26 -3.01
CA PHE A 38 -2.55 5.40 -1.64
C PHE A 38 -2.51 6.85 -1.14
N PHE A 39 -2.30 7.82 -2.04
CA PHE A 39 -2.29 9.26 -1.73
C PHE A 39 -3.65 9.95 -1.90
N LYS A 40 -4.66 9.26 -2.45
CA LYS A 40 -6.01 9.83 -2.54
C LYS A 40 -6.61 9.94 -1.14
N ASN A 41 -6.59 11.16 -0.60
CA ASN A 41 -7.35 11.59 0.57
C ASN A 41 -8.85 11.39 0.31
N CYS A 42 -9.37 10.22 0.66
CA CYS A 42 -10.76 10.07 1.02
C CYS A 42 -10.90 10.47 2.50
N ASN A 43 -12.04 11.03 2.91
CA ASN A 43 -12.37 11.53 4.26
C ASN A 43 -12.18 10.47 5.36
N HIS A 44 -10.94 10.11 5.62
CA HIS A 44 -10.54 9.08 6.55
C HIS A 44 -9.98 9.75 7.81
N PRO A 45 -10.08 9.06 8.94
CA PRO A 45 -9.44 9.52 10.16
C PRO A 45 -7.95 9.78 9.91
N PRO A 46 -7.33 10.70 10.68
CA PRO A 46 -5.94 11.08 10.52
C PRO A 46 -5.04 9.85 10.36
N SER A 47 -4.21 9.85 9.31
CA SER A 47 -3.34 8.72 8.98
C SER A 47 -1.88 9.13 9.24
N PRO A 48 -1.15 8.40 10.09
CA PRO A 48 0.29 8.57 10.27
C PRO A 48 1.02 8.39 8.94
N SER A 49 2.17 9.07 8.81
CA SER A 49 3.02 8.95 7.62
C SER A 49 3.44 7.51 7.36
N LYS A 50 3.22 7.05 6.14
CA LYS A 50 3.34 5.65 5.69
C LYS A 50 4.35 5.55 4.55
N ILE A 51 5.14 4.48 4.55
CA ILE A 51 6.12 4.20 3.49
C ILE A 51 5.45 3.39 2.38
N PRO A 52 5.77 3.60 1.09
CA PRO A 52 5.32 2.73 0.01
C PRO A 52 5.62 1.25 0.31
N PHE A 53 4.69 0.35 -0.03
CA PHE A 53 4.75 -1.12 0.18
C PHE A 53 4.65 -1.64 1.62
N ILE A 54 5.39 -1.07 2.55
CA ILE A 54 5.43 -1.52 3.96
C ILE A 54 4.31 -0.87 4.79
N GLY A 55 3.86 0.32 4.39
CA GLY A 55 2.90 1.11 5.16
C GLY A 55 3.48 1.62 6.48
N ASN A 56 2.70 1.51 7.54
CA ASN A 56 3.01 1.89 8.93
C ASN A 56 3.63 0.75 9.75
N LEU A 57 3.92 -0.42 9.15
CA LEU A 57 4.62 -1.51 9.85
C LEU A 57 5.96 -1.05 10.45
N HIS A 58 6.66 -0.13 9.78
CA HIS A 58 7.91 0.43 10.28
C HIS A 58 7.79 1.20 11.61
N GLN A 59 6.57 1.59 11.99
CA GLN A 59 6.26 2.30 13.24
C GLN A 59 5.88 1.33 14.36
N LEU A 60 5.61 0.06 14.02
CA LEU A 60 5.30 -0.99 14.97
C LEU A 60 6.61 -1.66 15.41
N GLY A 61 6.98 -1.44 16.67
CA GLY A 61 8.12 -2.12 17.28
C GLY A 61 7.77 -3.55 17.69
N TYR A 62 8.67 -4.16 18.47
CA TYR A 62 8.46 -5.51 19.03
C TYR A 62 7.14 -5.64 19.82
N LEU A 63 6.71 -4.55 20.47
CA LEU A 63 5.46 -4.48 21.23
C LEU A 63 4.44 -3.60 20.48
N PRO A 64 3.63 -4.17 19.56
CA PRO A 64 2.74 -3.40 18.69
C PRO A 64 1.70 -2.61 19.49
N HIS A 65 1.20 -3.14 20.61
CA HIS A 65 0.22 -2.45 21.45
C HIS A 65 0.77 -1.14 22.06
N LEU A 66 2.05 -1.10 22.43
CA LEU A 66 2.69 0.13 22.92
C LEU A 66 2.91 1.13 21.78
N SER A 67 3.41 0.66 20.64
CA SER A 67 3.56 1.49 19.44
C SER A 67 2.24 2.12 19.01
N LEU A 68 1.15 1.35 19.01
CA LEU A 68 -0.19 1.83 18.69
C LEU A 68 -0.68 2.87 19.70
N ARG A 69 -0.42 2.68 21.00
CA ARG A 69 -0.74 3.67 22.04
C ARG A 69 -0.01 4.99 21.80
N LEU A 70 1.30 4.93 21.53
CA LEU A 70 2.10 6.14 21.24
C LEU A 70 1.63 6.85 19.97
N LEU A 71 1.30 6.09 18.92
CA LEU A 71 0.73 6.65 17.70
C LEU A 71 -0.63 7.32 17.95
N SER A 72 -1.46 6.75 18.81
CA SER A 72 -2.77 7.30 19.15
C SER A 72 -2.66 8.59 19.95
N LEU A 73 -1.70 8.68 20.87
CA LEU A 73 -1.42 9.93 21.59
C LEU A 73 -1.02 11.07 20.64
N LYS A 74 -0.39 10.75 19.50
CA LYS A 74 0.07 11.75 18.52
C LYS A 74 -0.98 12.11 17.46
N HIS A 75 -1.76 11.14 16.98
CA HIS A 75 -2.68 11.35 15.83
C HIS A 75 -4.16 11.29 16.23
N GLY A 76 -4.47 10.88 17.45
CA GLY A 76 -5.82 10.80 17.99
C GLY A 76 -6.30 9.36 18.27
N PRO A 77 -7.47 9.22 18.92
CA PRO A 77 -8.04 7.93 19.30
C PRO A 77 -8.63 7.14 18.13
N LEU A 78 -8.83 7.76 16.96
CA LEU A 78 -9.31 7.13 15.73
C LEU A 78 -8.33 7.47 14.62
N MET A 79 -7.61 6.47 14.10
CA MET A 79 -6.61 6.66 13.04
C MET A 79 -6.59 5.48 12.08
N LEU A 80 -6.23 5.74 10.82
CA LEU A 80 -6.07 4.70 9.81
C LEU A 80 -4.59 4.37 9.65
N LEU A 81 -4.22 3.12 9.89
CA LEU A 81 -2.89 2.59 9.61
C LEU A 81 -2.89 1.74 8.34
N GLN A 82 -1.73 1.56 7.72
CA GLN A 82 -1.56 0.50 6.72
C GLN A 82 -0.55 -0.51 7.20
N ILE A 83 -0.97 -1.76 7.36
CA ILE A 83 -0.09 -2.87 7.72
C ILE A 83 0.25 -3.56 6.40
N GLY A 84 1.42 -3.24 5.83
CA GLY A 84 1.73 -3.59 4.44
C GLY A 84 0.79 -2.87 3.47
N ARG A 85 0.04 -3.65 2.66
CA ARG A 85 -0.99 -3.13 1.74
C ARG A 85 -2.41 -3.12 2.34
N ILE A 86 -2.58 -3.56 3.60
CA ILE A 86 -3.90 -3.69 4.23
C ILE A 86 -4.21 -2.43 5.05
N PRO A 87 -5.24 -1.65 4.70
CA PRO A 87 -5.72 -0.56 5.55
C PRO A 87 -6.37 -1.12 6.82
N THR A 88 -5.96 -0.61 7.98
CA THR A 88 -6.39 -1.07 9.31
C THR A 88 -6.84 0.14 10.13
N LEU A 89 -8.12 0.18 10.50
CA LEU A 89 -8.66 1.21 11.38
C LEU A 89 -8.31 0.87 12.84
N VAL A 90 -7.62 1.78 13.51
CA VAL A 90 -7.27 1.63 14.92
C VAL A 90 -8.14 2.55 15.76
N VAL A 91 -8.76 1.96 16.78
CA VAL A 91 -9.63 2.65 17.74
C VAL A 91 -9.03 2.49 19.13
N SER A 92 -8.65 3.60 19.75
CA SER A 92 -7.99 3.62 21.07
C SER A 92 -8.84 4.27 22.17
N SER A 93 -10.08 4.71 21.85
CA SER A 93 -11.07 5.16 22.84
C SER A 93 -12.13 4.07 23.07
N PRO A 94 -12.52 3.80 24.33
CA PRO A 94 -13.58 2.85 24.65
C PRO A 94 -14.94 3.27 24.06
N GLU A 95 -15.28 4.56 24.08
CA GLU A 95 -16.55 5.07 23.55
C GLU A 95 -16.66 4.83 22.05
N MET A 96 -15.56 5.09 21.32
CA MET A 96 -15.48 4.86 19.88
C MET A 96 -15.48 3.36 19.56
N ALA A 97 -14.82 2.54 20.37
CA ALA A 97 -14.81 1.09 20.19
C ALA A 97 -16.22 0.53 20.36
N GLU A 98 -16.96 0.99 21.36
CA GLU A 98 -18.36 0.62 21.56
C GLU A 98 -19.23 0.98 20.36
N GLN A 99 -19.10 2.19 19.81
CA GLN A 99 -19.83 2.60 18.60
C GLN A 99 -19.51 1.70 17.40
N VAL A 100 -18.23 1.38 17.17
CA VAL A 100 -17.80 0.51 16.07
C VAL A 100 -18.33 -0.92 16.24
N LEU A 101 -18.27 -1.46 17.46
CA LEU A 101 -18.75 -2.81 17.78
C LEU A 101 -20.28 -2.91 17.67
N ARG A 102 -21.02 -1.89 18.11
CA ARG A 102 -22.49 -1.83 17.95
C ARG A 102 -22.91 -1.72 16.49
N THR A 103 -22.14 -0.99 15.67
CA THR A 103 -22.44 -0.80 14.24
C THR A 103 -22.18 -2.07 13.41
N ARG A 104 -21.30 -2.97 13.87
CA ARG A 104 -20.98 -4.24 13.19
C ARG A 104 -21.25 -5.47 14.07
N PRO A 105 -22.52 -5.86 14.26
CA PRO A 105 -22.89 -6.96 15.16
C PRO A 105 -22.36 -8.35 14.73
N HIS A 106 -21.82 -8.49 13.51
CA HIS A 106 -21.28 -9.75 12.99
C HIS A 106 -19.77 -9.94 13.20
N ILE A 107 -19.04 -8.95 13.73
CA ILE A 107 -17.63 -9.12 14.14
C ILE A 107 -17.62 -9.56 15.60
N ARG A 108 -18.11 -10.78 15.87
CA ARG A 108 -17.92 -11.43 17.16
C ARG A 108 -16.58 -12.17 17.11
N GLN A 109 -15.69 -11.82 18.03
CA GLN A 109 -14.34 -12.32 18.19
C GLN A 109 -14.31 -13.86 18.10
N SER A 110 -13.61 -14.40 17.10
CA SER A 110 -13.13 -15.79 17.17
C SER A 110 -11.99 -15.81 18.20
N THR A 111 -12.37 -16.12 19.43
CA THR A 111 -11.63 -16.90 20.42
C THR A 111 -10.11 -16.75 20.40
N ILE A 112 -9.60 -15.92 21.31
CA ILE A 112 -8.31 -16.20 21.96
C ILE A 112 -8.62 -17.27 23.02
N ALA A 113 -8.17 -18.49 22.77
CA ALA A 113 -7.93 -19.54 23.74
C ALA A 113 -6.52 -20.08 23.48
#